data_AF-I1CJN4-F1
#
_entry.id   AF-I1CJN4-F1
#
_cell.length_a   1.000
_cell.length_b   1.000
_cell.length_c   1.000
_cell.angle_alpha   90.00
_cell.angle_beta   90.00
_cell.angle_gamma   90.00
#
_symmetry.space_group_name_H-M   'P 1'
#
loop_
_entity.id
_entity.type
_entity.pdbx_description
1 polymer ?
#
loop_
_entity_poly.entity_id
_entity_poly.type
_entity_poly.pdbx_seq_one_letter_code
_entity_poly.pdbx_strand_id
1 'polypeptide(L)'
;MSVTTTESIFEEGRRRSSCCNFCQLENSSFTPFEETSPMGLETPPLNSVYLEESQPFSLIYILNLFMAPDMKRCLLEMPLSDDIYQLPVHFQRLILEARMELIMSTDNGAYQRLERVRDFIRNVAGPEDIAVMIETVNQLVYDDDELLTILGQ
;
A
#
# COMPACT_ATOMS: atom_id res chain seq x y z
N MET A 1 38.88 -5.29 -48.85
CA MET A 1 40.03 -5.18 -47.94
C MET A 1 39.94 -3.84 -47.24
N SER A 2 39.76 -3.86 -45.93
CA SER A 2 40.55 -3.11 -44.93
C SER A 2 39.77 -2.97 -43.64
N VAL A 3 40.36 -3.57 -42.61
CA VAL A 3 39.97 -3.58 -41.19
C VAL A 3 40.62 -2.37 -40.52
N THR A 4 39.92 -1.71 -39.60
CA THR A 4 40.51 -1.02 -38.43
C THR A 4 39.34 -0.67 -37.48
N THR A 5 39.16 -1.38 -36.38
CA THR A 5 39.78 -1.22 -35.04
C THR A 5 39.16 -0.07 -34.24
N THR A 6 38.56 -0.49 -33.13
CA THR A 6 38.05 0.21 -31.94
C THR A 6 39.03 1.23 -31.35
N GLU A 7 38.53 2.38 -30.90
CA GLU A 7 38.93 2.98 -29.61
C GLU A 7 37.72 3.70 -28.98
N SER A 8 37.41 3.30 -27.74
CA SER A 8 36.51 3.99 -26.83
C SER A 8 37.27 5.15 -26.15
N ILE A 9 36.73 6.36 -26.19
CA ILE A 9 37.15 7.43 -25.28
C ILE A 9 35.89 8.15 -24.80
N PHE A 10 35.62 8.02 -23.50
CA PHE A 10 34.70 8.84 -22.73
C PHE A 10 35.03 10.31 -22.94
N GLU A 11 34.06 11.15 -23.35
CA GLU A 11 34.01 12.53 -22.89
C GLU A 11 32.56 13.00 -22.76
N GLU A 12 32.19 13.22 -21.52
CA GLU A 12 30.92 13.72 -21.04
C GLU A 12 30.88 15.24 -21.22
N GLY A 13 30.45 15.68 -22.40
CA GLY A 13 30.45 17.07 -22.83
C GLY A 13 29.03 17.64 -23.02
N ARG A 14 28.51 18.29 -21.96
CA ARG A 14 27.50 19.38 -21.96
C ARG A 14 26.50 19.41 -23.13
N ARG A 15 25.30 18.89 -22.89
CA ARG A 15 24.06 19.44 -23.49
C ARG A 15 23.23 20.11 -22.38
N ARG A 16 23.48 21.40 -22.16
CA ARG A 16 22.64 22.25 -21.30
C ARG A 16 21.32 22.53 -22.06
N SER A 17 20.23 21.88 -21.66
CA SER A 17 18.88 22.28 -22.08
C SER A 17 18.48 23.56 -21.33
N SER A 18 17.79 24.46 -22.02
CA SER A 18 17.63 25.87 -21.68
C SER A 18 16.33 26.19 -20.92
N CYS A 19 15.95 25.42 -19.90
CA CYS A 19 14.67 25.63 -19.20
C CYS A 19 14.71 25.51 -17.66
N CYS A 20 15.80 25.91 -16.99
CA CYS A 20 15.79 26.11 -15.53
C CYS A 20 16.51 27.42 -15.17
N ASN A 21 15.75 28.43 -14.73
CA ASN A 21 16.26 29.74 -14.30
C ASN A 21 16.57 29.81 -12.79
N PHE A 22 16.77 28.68 -12.09
CA PHE A 22 16.90 28.68 -10.63
C PHE A 22 18.15 28.01 -10.06
N CYS A 23 19.10 27.57 -10.90
CA CYS A 23 20.34 26.95 -10.41
C CYS A 23 21.53 27.89 -10.60
N GLN A 24 21.50 29.02 -9.89
CA GLN A 24 22.72 29.75 -9.56
C GLN A 24 22.68 30.04 -8.06
N LEU A 25 23.18 29.10 -7.26
CA LEU A 25 23.83 29.49 -6.02
C LEU A 25 25.15 28.73 -5.91
N GLU A 26 26.13 29.47 -5.43
CA GLU A 26 27.55 29.31 -5.64
C GLU A 26 28.15 28.10 -4.91
N ASN A 27 29.34 27.73 -5.37
CA ASN A 27 30.30 26.88 -4.68
C ASN A 27 30.28 27.09 -3.16
N SER A 28 29.71 26.15 -2.42
CA SER A 28 30.09 25.93 -1.04
C SER A 28 30.63 24.51 -0.93
N SER A 29 31.92 24.42 -0.66
CA SER A 29 32.60 23.18 -0.28
C SER A 29 31.98 22.67 1.01
N PHE A 30 31.30 21.52 0.93
CA PHE A 30 30.70 20.85 2.08
C PHE A 30 31.79 20.13 2.88
N THR A 31 32.23 20.71 4.00
CA THR A 31 33.06 20.04 5.01
C THR A 31 32.16 19.41 6.08
N PRO A 32 32.12 18.08 6.28
CA PRO A 32 31.06 17.43 7.08
C PRO A 32 31.19 17.51 8.61
N PHE A 33 32.16 18.23 9.16
CA PHE A 33 32.38 18.28 10.60
C PHE A 33 32.91 19.65 11.03
N GLU A 34 32.00 20.59 11.30
CA GLU A 34 32.26 21.65 12.29
C GLU A 34 31.00 21.82 13.16
N GLU A 35 31.12 21.24 14.35
CA GLU A 35 30.27 21.42 15.51
C GLU A 35 30.40 22.88 15.99
N THR A 36 29.39 23.71 15.76
CA THR A 36 29.13 24.89 16.59
C THR A 36 27.65 25.28 16.48
N SER A 37 26.85 24.76 17.41
CA SER A 37 25.52 25.31 17.70
C SER A 37 25.65 26.76 18.14
N PRO A 38 24.78 27.66 17.63
CA PRO A 38 23.81 28.24 18.54
C PRO A 38 22.51 28.62 17.82
N MET A 39 21.54 27.72 17.76
CA MET A 39 20.11 28.07 17.70
C MET A 39 19.32 26.82 18.06
N GLY A 40 18.52 26.91 19.13
CA GLY A 40 17.69 25.82 19.62
C GLY A 40 16.68 25.38 18.58
N LEU A 41 17.02 24.33 17.85
CA LEU A 41 16.08 23.44 17.20
C LEU A 41 15.96 22.23 18.11
N GLU A 42 15.12 22.36 19.15
CA GLU A 42 14.62 21.19 19.84
C GLU A 42 13.89 20.35 18.79
N THR A 43 14.54 19.31 18.29
CA THR A 43 13.85 18.25 17.55
C THR A 43 12.74 17.77 18.48
N PRO A 44 11.46 17.86 18.10
CA PRO A 44 10.38 17.33 18.90
C PRO A 44 10.71 15.87 19.23
N PRO A 45 10.49 15.40 20.47
CA PRO A 45 10.74 14.01 20.81
C PRO A 45 10.02 13.13 19.79
N LEU A 46 10.71 12.11 19.26
CA LEU A 46 10.17 11.15 18.27
C LEU A 46 8.80 10.56 18.67
N ASN A 47 8.44 10.66 19.95
CA ASN A 47 7.17 10.21 20.50
C ASN A 47 5.96 11.12 20.21
N SER A 48 6.14 12.37 19.76
CA SER A 48 5.03 13.31 19.55
C SER A 48 4.62 13.50 18.09
N VAL A 49 5.29 12.84 17.14
CA VAL A 49 4.92 12.87 15.70
C VAL A 49 4.02 11.68 15.32
N TYR A 50 3.88 10.68 16.21
CA TYR A 50 3.08 9.48 15.98
C TYR A 50 1.83 9.37 16.86
N LEU A 51 1.48 10.42 17.60
CA LEU A 51 0.29 10.43 18.44
C LEU A 51 -0.66 11.53 17.98
N GLU A 52 -1.82 11.07 17.52
CA GLU A 52 -3.04 11.81 17.18
C GLU A 52 -3.02 12.63 15.89
N GLU A 53 -3.41 11.95 14.81
CA GLU A 53 -4.65 12.28 14.08
C GLU A 53 -5.21 10.95 13.58
N SER A 54 -6.51 10.73 13.75
CA SER A 54 -7.23 9.55 13.24
C SER A 54 -6.85 9.32 11.79
N GLN A 55 -5.92 8.39 11.52
CA GLN A 55 -5.64 8.01 10.15
C GLN A 55 -6.96 7.58 9.53
N PRO A 56 -7.34 8.11 8.34
CA PRO A 56 -8.51 7.60 7.65
C PRO A 56 -8.34 6.08 7.55
N PHE A 57 -9.42 5.35 7.86
CA PHE A 57 -9.42 3.89 7.85
C PHE A 57 -8.69 3.39 6.60
N SER A 58 -7.50 2.81 6.76
CA SER A 58 -6.59 2.53 5.64
C SER A 58 -7.04 1.35 4.80
N LEU A 59 -8.05 0.61 5.24
CA LEU A 59 -8.54 -0.61 4.57
C LEU A 59 -9.77 -0.32 3.69
N ILE A 60 -9.85 0.87 3.09
CA ILE A 60 -10.98 1.32 2.26
C ILE A 60 -11.30 0.29 1.18
N TYR A 61 -10.27 -0.32 0.58
CA TYR A 61 -10.44 -1.38 -0.42
C TYR A 61 -11.29 -2.55 0.11
N ILE A 62 -10.95 -3.08 1.28
CA ILE A 62 -11.68 -4.19 1.91
C ILE A 62 -13.09 -3.77 2.29
N LEU A 63 -13.25 -2.57 2.83
CA LEU A 63 -14.57 -2.10 3.25
C LEU A 63 -15.50 -1.96 2.05
N ASN A 64 -15.03 -1.36 0.95
CA ASN A 64 -15.78 -1.27 -0.30
C ASN A 64 -16.15 -2.65 -0.83
N LEU A 65 -15.22 -3.60 -0.76
CA LEU A 65 -15.45 -4.97 -1.19
C LEU A 65 -16.56 -5.65 -0.36
N PHE A 66 -16.57 -5.47 0.96
CA PHE A 66 -17.57 -6.08 1.84
C PHE A 66 -18.90 -5.33 1.89
N MET A 67 -18.92 -4.03 1.58
CA MET A 67 -20.15 -3.26 1.39
C MET A 67 -20.78 -3.46 0.00
N ALA A 68 -20.01 -3.93 -0.99
CA ALA A 68 -20.50 -4.08 -2.35
C ALA A 68 -21.71 -5.04 -2.42
N PRO A 69 -22.81 -4.66 -3.10
CA PRO A 69 -23.96 -5.55 -3.28
C PRO A 69 -23.59 -6.78 -4.12
N ASP A 70 -22.65 -6.62 -5.05
CA ASP A 70 -22.05 -7.68 -5.84
C ASP A 70 -20.53 -7.65 -5.67
N MET A 71 -20.04 -8.47 -4.73
CA MET A 71 -18.62 -8.59 -4.42
C MET A 71 -17.82 -9.15 -5.60
N LYS A 72 -18.41 -10.04 -6.41
CA LYS A 72 -17.77 -10.65 -7.57
C LYS A 72 -17.46 -9.59 -8.63
N ARG A 73 -18.45 -8.76 -8.94
CA ARG A 73 -18.29 -7.64 -9.86
C ARG A 73 -17.28 -6.63 -9.32
N CYS A 74 -17.34 -6.33 -8.03
CA CYS A 74 -16.40 -5.42 -7.37
C CYS A 74 -14.94 -5.89 -7.51
N LEU A 75 -14.64 -7.17 -7.29
CA LEU A 75 -13.29 -7.74 -7.45
C LEU A 75 -12.75 -7.64 -8.88
N LEU A 76 -13.62 -7.78 -9.87
CA LEU A 76 -13.23 -7.74 -11.28
C LEU A 76 -12.99 -6.32 -11.78
N GLU A 77 -13.89 -5.39 -11.41
CA GLU A 77 -13.88 -4.02 -11.94
C GLU A 77 -12.99 -3.06 -11.14
N MET A 78 -12.84 -3.26 -9.83
CA MET A 78 -12.06 -2.37 -8.98
C MET A 78 -10.55 -2.59 -9.21
N PRO A 79 -9.74 -1.55 -9.47
CA PRO A 79 -8.28 -1.71 -9.54
C PRO A 79 -7.74 -2.19 -8.18
N LEU A 80 -6.66 -2.97 -8.19
CA LEU A 80 -5.98 -3.32 -6.92
C LEU A 80 -5.46 -2.04 -6.27
N SER A 81 -5.76 -1.86 -4.99
CA SER A 81 -5.20 -0.77 -4.18
C SER A 81 -3.94 -1.26 -3.47
N ASP A 82 -2.98 -0.35 -3.26
CA ASP A 82 -1.81 -0.63 -2.44
C ASP A 82 -2.18 -0.93 -0.98
N ASP A 83 -3.37 -0.50 -0.54
CA ASP A 83 -3.96 -0.81 0.77
C ASP A 83 -4.06 -2.32 1.02
N ILE A 84 -4.20 -3.11 -0.04
CA ILE A 84 -4.25 -4.57 0.08
C ILE A 84 -2.96 -5.07 0.72
N TYR A 85 -1.81 -4.51 0.35
CA TYR A 85 -0.51 -4.95 0.86
C TYR A 85 -0.23 -4.52 2.31
N GLN A 86 -1.14 -3.75 2.92
CA GLN A 86 -1.10 -3.41 4.34
C GLN A 86 -1.86 -4.44 5.21
N LEU A 87 -2.62 -5.35 4.59
CA LEU A 87 -3.38 -6.39 5.30
C LEU A 87 -2.48 -7.53 5.79
N PRO A 88 -2.96 -8.39 6.71
CA PRO A 88 -2.30 -9.64 7.04
C PRO A 88 -2.15 -10.53 5.81
N VAL A 89 -1.06 -11.29 5.74
CA VAL A 89 -0.68 -12.10 4.56
C VAL A 89 -1.81 -13.03 4.13
N HIS A 90 -2.57 -13.58 5.08
CA HIS A 90 -3.71 -14.45 4.81
C HIS A 90 -4.83 -13.73 4.05
N PHE A 91 -5.16 -12.49 4.44
CA PHE A 91 -6.13 -11.65 3.73
C PHE A 91 -5.63 -11.24 2.35
N GLN A 92 -4.37 -10.79 2.25
CA GLN A 92 -3.76 -10.43 0.96
C GLN A 92 -3.89 -11.59 -0.03
N ARG A 93 -3.45 -12.77 0.41
CA ARG A 93 -3.48 -13.99 -0.39
C ARG A 93 -4.90 -14.36 -0.78
N LEU A 94 -5.84 -14.34 0.16
CA LEU A 94 -7.23 -14.67 -0.10
C LEU A 94 -7.87 -13.77 -1.16
N ILE A 95 -7.66 -12.45 -1.07
CA ILE A 95 -8.21 -11.47 -2.01
C ILE A 95 -7.61 -11.66 -3.41
N LEU A 96 -6.28 -11.81 -3.48
CA LEU A 96 -5.58 -11.98 -4.75
C LEU A 96 -5.92 -13.32 -5.42
N GLU A 97 -5.99 -14.41 -4.65
CA GLU A 97 -6.45 -15.73 -5.14
C GLU A 97 -7.90 -15.64 -5.65
N ALA A 98 -8.83 -15.08 -4.86
CA ALA A 98 -10.22 -14.94 -5.26
C ALA A 98 -10.39 -14.12 -6.54
N ARG A 99 -9.65 -13.01 -6.68
CA ARG A 99 -9.67 -12.21 -7.91
C ARG A 99 -9.13 -13.01 -9.10
N MET A 100 -8.02 -13.73 -8.92
CA MET A 100 -7.42 -14.53 -9.98
C MET A 100 -8.36 -15.64 -10.45
N GLU A 101 -9.02 -16.34 -9.52
CA GLU A 101 -10.01 -17.38 -9.81
C GLU A 101 -11.14 -16.84 -10.69
N LEU A 102 -11.64 -15.65 -10.35
CA LEU A 102 -12.70 -14.98 -11.11
C LEU A 102 -12.25 -14.56 -12.52
N ILE A 103 -11.02 -14.06 -12.68
CA ILE A 103 -10.47 -13.66 -13.98
C ILE A 103 -10.23 -14.89 -14.87
N MET A 104 -9.64 -15.94 -14.29
CA MET A 104 -9.30 -17.16 -15.02
C MET A 104 -10.50 -18.10 -15.21
N SER A 105 -11.64 -17.79 -14.59
CA SER A 105 -12.85 -18.63 -14.58
C SER A 105 -12.55 -20.06 -14.12
N THR A 106 -11.67 -20.19 -13.14
CA THR A 106 -11.26 -21.48 -12.55
C THR A 106 -12.15 -21.84 -11.36
N ASP A 107 -11.74 -22.82 -10.55
CA ASP A 107 -12.38 -23.13 -9.27
C ASP A 107 -12.57 -21.86 -8.43
N ASN A 108 -13.69 -21.75 -7.69
CA ASN A 108 -14.08 -20.56 -6.92
C ASN A 108 -13.81 -20.74 -5.42
N GLY A 109 -12.80 -21.54 -5.06
CA GLY A 109 -12.53 -21.92 -3.67
C GLY A 109 -12.08 -20.75 -2.80
N ALA A 110 -11.19 -19.88 -3.30
CA ALA A 110 -10.81 -18.65 -2.61
C ALA A 110 -11.95 -17.63 -2.61
N TYR A 111 -12.70 -17.49 -3.71
CA TYR A 111 -13.87 -16.60 -3.74
C TYR A 111 -14.92 -17.00 -2.69
N GLN A 112 -15.26 -18.28 -2.56
CA GLN A 112 -16.20 -18.77 -1.55
C GLN A 112 -15.70 -18.57 -0.12
N ARG A 113 -14.39 -18.74 0.11
CA ARG A 113 -13.76 -18.43 1.40
C ARG A 113 -13.89 -16.94 1.74
N LEU A 114 -13.62 -16.06 0.77
CA LEU A 114 -13.77 -14.62 0.94
C LEU A 114 -15.23 -14.21 1.16
N GLU A 115 -16.17 -14.89 0.51
CA GLU A 115 -17.60 -14.69 0.70
C GLU A 115 -18.04 -15.04 2.12
N ARG A 116 -17.53 -16.15 2.69
CA ARG A 116 -17.78 -16.50 4.10
C ARG A 116 -17.30 -15.41 5.06
N VAL A 117 -16.14 -14.81 4.80
CA VAL A 117 -15.62 -13.69 5.62
C VAL A 117 -16.53 -12.47 5.51
N ARG A 118 -16.96 -12.11 4.30
CA ARG A 118 -17.94 -11.02 4.10
C ARG A 118 -19.23 -11.28 4.87
N ASP A 119 -19.77 -12.48 4.76
CA ASP A 119 -21.04 -12.84 5.38
C ASP A 119 -20.93 -12.83 6.92
N PHE A 120 -19.80 -13.29 7.47
CA PHE A 120 -19.51 -13.15 8.90
C PHE A 120 -19.53 -11.67 9.33
N ILE A 121 -18.79 -10.81 8.62
CA ILE A 121 -18.70 -9.38 8.95
C ILE A 121 -20.09 -8.72 8.88
N ARG A 122 -20.87 -9.02 7.84
CA ARG A 122 -22.24 -8.50 7.70
C ARG A 122 -23.19 -9.01 8.77
N ASN A 123 -23.03 -10.25 9.23
CA ASN A 123 -23.84 -10.80 10.31
C ASN A 123 -23.55 -10.13 11.65
N VAL A 124 -22.29 -9.75 11.89
CA VAL A 124 -21.89 -9.04 13.12
C VAL A 124 -22.30 -7.56 13.07
N ALA A 125 -21.99 -6.86 11.98
CA ALA A 125 -22.23 -5.43 11.85
C ALA A 125 -23.68 -5.06 11.51
N GLY A 126 -24.42 -5.98 10.90
CA GLY A 126 -25.69 -5.64 10.26
C GLY A 126 -25.50 -4.91 8.92
N PRO A 127 -26.59 -4.69 8.16
CA PRO A 127 -26.52 -4.20 6.78
C PRO A 127 -26.17 -2.71 6.63
N GLU A 128 -26.37 -1.89 7.67
CA GLU A 128 -26.26 -0.43 7.56
C GLU A 128 -25.23 0.21 8.51
N ASP A 129 -24.64 -0.56 9.44
CA ASP A 129 -23.68 -0.02 10.39
C ASP A 129 -22.23 -0.14 9.89
N ILE A 130 -21.80 0.89 9.17
CA ILE A 130 -20.44 0.98 8.62
C ILE A 130 -19.39 1.08 9.74
N ALA A 131 -19.73 1.71 10.88
CA ALA A 131 -18.80 1.84 11.99
C ALA A 131 -18.50 0.47 12.62
N VAL A 132 -19.53 -0.32 12.88
CA VAL A 132 -19.35 -1.69 13.40
C VAL A 132 -18.66 -2.58 12.37
N MET A 133 -18.91 -2.38 11.07
CA MET A 133 -18.20 -3.09 10.01
C MET A 133 -16.69 -2.78 10.02
N ILE A 134 -16.32 -1.51 10.16
CA ILE A 134 -14.93 -1.06 10.30
C ILE A 134 -14.27 -1.69 11.53
N GLU A 135 -14.96 -1.68 12.67
CA GLU A 135 -14.46 -2.29 13.91
C GLU A 135 -14.24 -3.80 13.74
N THR A 136 -15.21 -4.50 13.14
CA THR A 136 -15.13 -5.95 12.91
C THR A 136 -14.00 -6.31 11.93
N VAL A 137 -13.83 -5.54 10.85
CA VAL A 137 -12.72 -5.72 9.91
C VAL A 137 -11.38 -5.50 10.60
N ASN A 138 -11.26 -4.45 11.41
CA ASN A 138 -10.04 -4.20 12.17
C ASN A 138 -9.75 -5.36 13.12
N GLN A 139 -10.74 -5.86 13.85
CA GLN A 139 -10.58 -7.02 14.74
C GLN A 139 -10.04 -8.24 13.98
N LEU A 140 -10.67 -8.60 12.87
CA LEU A 140 -10.22 -9.73 12.03
C LEU A 140 -8.83 -9.54 11.42
N VAL A 141 -8.42 -8.30 11.20
CA VAL A 141 -7.08 -7.98 10.70
C VAL A 141 -6.01 -8.13 11.79
N TYR A 142 -6.37 -7.89 13.06
CA TYR A 142 -5.43 -8.05 14.18
C TYR A 142 -5.48 -9.45 14.80
N ASP A 143 -6.57 -10.20 14.63
CA ASP A 143 -6.76 -11.57 15.13
C ASP A 143 -6.75 -12.59 13.97
N ASP A 144 -5.54 -13.02 13.58
CA ASP A 144 -5.34 -14.02 12.52
C ASP A 144 -5.97 -15.39 12.87
N ASP A 145 -6.09 -15.75 14.15
CA ASP A 145 -6.64 -17.05 14.58
C ASP A 145 -8.15 -17.11 14.34
N GLU A 146 -8.86 -16.00 14.60
CA GLU A 146 -10.29 -15.88 14.27
C GLU A 146 -10.53 -15.99 12.76
N LEU A 147 -9.69 -15.35 11.95
CA LEU A 147 -9.76 -15.45 10.49
C LEU A 147 -9.58 -16.90 10.03
N LEU A 148 -8.57 -17.62 10.53
CA LEU A 148 -8.34 -19.03 10.18
C LEU A 148 -9.53 -19.90 10.57
N THR A 149 -10.14 -19.63 11.72
CA THR A 149 -11.37 -20.30 12.18
C THR A 149 -12.52 -20.10 11.19
N ILE A 150 -12.73 -18.87 10.69
CA ILE A 150 -13.77 -18.57 9.67
C ILE A 150 -13.47 -19.24 8.33
N LEU A 151 -12.18 -19.31 7.97
CA LEU A 151 -11.73 -19.96 6.75
C LEU A 151 -11.83 -21.49 6.84
N GLY A 152 -11.91 -22.05 8.06
CA GLY A 152 -11.99 -23.48 8.34
C GLY A 152 -10.66 -24.19 8.09
N GLN A 153 -9.55 -23.52 8.42
CA GLN A 153 -8.18 -23.99 8.19
C GLN A 153 -7.44 -24.27 9.50
#